data_AF-A0A084XX90-F1
#
_entry.id   AF-A0A084XX90-F1
#
_cell.length_a   1.000
_cell.length_b   1.000
_cell.length_c   1.000
_cell.angle_alpha   90.00
_cell.angle_beta   90.00
_cell.angle_gamma   90.00
#
_symmetry.space_group_name_H-M   'P 1'
#
loop_
_entity.id
_entity.type
_entity.pdbx_description
1 polymer ?
#
loop_
_entity_poly.entity_id
_entity_poly.type
_entity_poly.pdbx_seq_one_letter_code
_entity_poly.pdbx_strand_id
1 'polypeptide(L)'
;MVKYRILLTESEREELKGLLAKGRHAARKLTRARILLLSDEGRTAEEIAEVLSVGTSTVERIRRRCAEAGVAEALVDRPRPGARLICTRSPTTRNVRWSVSMKRPAS
;
A
#
# COMPACT_ATOMS: atom_id res chain seq x y z
N MET A 1 -1.27 -26.85 0.53
CA MET A 1 -0.25 -25.95 -0.05
C MET A 1 -0.58 -25.76 -1.52
N VAL A 2 -1.29 -24.69 -1.87
CA VAL A 2 -1.84 -24.53 -3.24
C VAL A 2 -0.77 -23.89 -4.12
N LYS A 3 -0.19 -24.69 -5.02
CA LYS A 3 0.78 -24.25 -6.02
C LYS A 3 0.05 -23.56 -7.17
N TYR A 4 -0.22 -22.27 -7.04
CA TYR A 4 -0.63 -21.46 -8.18
C TYR A 4 0.61 -21.19 -9.04
N ARG A 5 0.77 -21.93 -10.14
CA ARG A 5 1.72 -21.58 -11.20
C ARG A 5 1.07 -20.49 -12.04
N ILE A 6 1.61 -19.29 -11.96
CA ILE A 6 1.19 -18.19 -12.84
C ILE A 6 1.96 -18.37 -14.14
N LEU A 7 1.24 -18.46 -15.25
CA LEU A 7 1.82 -18.41 -16.59
C LEU A 7 1.49 -17.03 -17.14
N LEU A 8 2.48 -16.13 -17.15
CA LEU A 8 2.32 -14.83 -17.80
C LEU A 8 2.63 -14.95 -19.29
N THR A 9 1.86 -14.22 -20.09
CA THR A 9 2.17 -14.04 -21.51
C THR A 9 3.34 -13.05 -21.68
N GLU A 10 4.04 -13.13 -22.83
CA GLU A 10 5.17 -12.24 -23.13
C GLU A 10 4.75 -10.75 -23.05
N SER A 11 3.56 -10.42 -23.55
CA SER A 11 3.01 -9.06 -23.49
C SER A 11 2.81 -8.57 -22.05
N GLU A 12 2.27 -9.40 -21.16
CA GLU A 12 2.09 -9.03 -19.75
C GLU A 12 3.45 -8.88 -19.05
N ARG A 13 4.43 -9.70 -19.40
CA ARG A 13 5.80 -9.58 -18.89
C ARG A 13 6.44 -8.26 -19.33
N GLU A 14 6.28 -7.86 -20.58
CA GLU A 14 6.78 -6.57 -21.08
C GLU A 14 6.08 -5.40 -20.40
N GLU A 15 4.77 -5.46 -20.19
CA GLU A 15 4.03 -4.45 -19.44
C GLU A 15 4.56 -4.31 -18.02
N LEU A 16 4.76 -5.42 -17.30
CA LEU A 16 5.31 -5.43 -15.94
C LEU A 16 6.73 -4.85 -15.90
N LYS A 17 7.59 -5.20 -16.86
CA LYS A 17 8.94 -4.63 -16.98
C LYS A 17 8.90 -3.14 -17.30
N GLY A 18 7.99 -2.71 -18.18
CA GLY A 18 7.76 -1.30 -18.51
C GLY A 18 7.27 -0.49 -17.30
N LEU A 19 6.43 -1.07 -16.45
CA LEU A 19 5.99 -0.46 -15.20
C LEU A 19 7.14 -0.27 -14.22
N LEU A 20 8.08 -1.24 -14.15
CA LEU A 20 9.28 -1.13 -13.32
C LEU A 20 10.24 -0.06 -13.84
N ALA A 21 10.44 0.04 -15.15
CA ALA A 21 11.33 1.01 -15.78
C ALA A 21 10.85 2.45 -15.62
N LYS A 22 9.54 2.70 -15.67
CA LYS A 22 8.96 4.05 -15.60
C LYS A 22 9.03 4.68 -14.21
N GLY A 23 9.18 3.89 -13.13
CA GLY A 23 9.44 4.35 -11.75
C GLY A 23 8.40 5.26 -11.08
N ARG A 24 7.40 5.79 -11.81
CA ARG A 24 6.39 6.75 -11.33
C ARG A 24 5.16 6.10 -10.69
N HIS A 25 5.21 4.82 -10.37
CA HIS A 25 4.08 4.10 -9.77
C HIS A 25 4.25 3.96 -8.26
N ALA A 26 3.12 3.86 -7.55
CA ALA A 26 3.13 3.62 -6.11
C ALA A 26 3.99 2.40 -5.77
N ALA A 27 4.81 2.51 -4.71
CA ALA A 27 5.74 1.45 -4.30
C ALA A 27 5.06 0.07 -4.17
N ARG A 28 3.81 0.05 -3.68
CA ARG A 28 2.98 -1.17 -3.57
C ARG A 28 2.72 -1.82 -4.93
N LYS A 29 2.47 -1.04 -5.98
CA LYS A 29 2.24 -1.54 -7.35
C LYS A 29 3.52 -2.16 -7.92
N LEU A 30 4.67 -1.53 -7.67
CA LEU A 30 5.98 -2.05 -8.06
C LEU A 30 6.31 -3.37 -7.34
N THR A 31 6.06 -3.46 -6.03
CA THR A 31 6.28 -4.71 -5.28
C THR A 31 5.39 -5.85 -5.80
N ARG A 32 4.11 -5.59 -6.09
CA ARG A 32 3.20 -6.59 -6.68
C ARG A 32 3.66 -7.05 -8.06
N ALA A 33 4.12 -6.13 -8.91
CA ALA A 33 4.69 -6.47 -10.21
C ALA A 33 5.91 -7.40 -10.08
N ARG A 34 6.80 -7.13 -9.13
CA ARG A 34 7.96 -7.99 -8.83
C ARG A 34 7.53 -9.37 -8.34
N ILE A 35 6.52 -9.46 -7.48
CA ILE A 35 5.97 -10.74 -6.99
C ILE A 35 5.45 -11.60 -8.14
N LEU A 36 4.78 -10.99 -9.12
CA LEU A 36 4.26 -11.69 -10.30
C LEU A 36 5.39 -12.21 -11.20
N LEU A 37 6.39 -11.37 -11.49
CA LEU A 37 7.55 -11.78 -12.29
C LEU A 37 8.33 -12.93 -11.64
N LEU A 38 8.62 -12.85 -10.33
CA LEU A 38 9.31 -13.93 -9.62
C LEU A 38 8.45 -15.20 -9.53
N SER A 39 7.12 -15.06 -9.51
CA SER A 39 6.23 -16.22 -9.52
C SER A 39 6.18 -16.92 -10.89
N ASP A 40 6.34 -16.16 -11.98
CA ASP A 40 6.48 -16.69 -13.35
C ASP A 40 7.79 -17.48 -13.51
N GLU A 41 8.87 -16.98 -12.91
CA GLU A 41 10.18 -17.66 -12.85
C GLU A 41 10.14 -18.97 -12.03
N GLY A 42 9.00 -19.31 -11.41
CA GLY A 42 8.81 -20.54 -10.67
C GLY A 42 9.34 -20.51 -9.23
N ARG A 43 9.66 -19.33 -8.69
CA ARG A 43 10.11 -19.18 -7.30
C ARG A 43 9.01 -19.53 -6.31
N THR A 44 9.42 -20.04 -5.15
CA THR A 44 8.51 -20.32 -4.04
C THR A 44 8.04 -19.04 -3.36
N ALA A 45 6.92 -19.10 -2.65
CA ALA A 45 6.42 -17.92 -1.94
C ALA A 45 7.36 -17.46 -0.81
N GLU A 46 8.15 -18.39 -0.26
CA GLU A 46 9.16 -18.16 0.77
C GLU A 46 10.35 -17.40 0.20
N GLU A 47 10.93 -17.86 -0.92
CA GLU A 47 12.01 -17.14 -1.60
C GLU A 47 11.59 -15.72 -2.00
N ILE A 48 10.36 -15.56 -2.51
CA ILE A 48 9.84 -14.24 -2.90
C ILE A 48 9.66 -13.34 -1.66
N ALA A 49 9.18 -13.91 -0.56
CA ALA A 49 9.00 -13.20 0.70
C ALA A 49 10.34 -12.69 1.25
N GLU A 50 11.40 -13.50 1.16
CA GLU A 50 12.75 -13.12 1.56
C GLU A 50 13.32 -12.02 0.65
N VAL A 51 13.30 -12.21 -0.67
CA VAL A 51 13.86 -11.26 -1.65
C VAL A 51 13.19 -9.89 -1.57
N LEU A 52 11.87 -9.85 -1.36
CA LEU A 52 11.10 -8.60 -1.34
C LEU A 52 10.76 -8.11 0.07
N SER A 53 11.21 -8.82 1.12
CA SER A 53 10.89 -8.54 2.53
C SER A 53 9.39 -8.36 2.78
N VAL A 54 8.56 -9.22 2.17
CA VAL A 54 7.10 -9.21 2.28
C VAL A 54 6.61 -10.49 2.94
N GLY A 55 5.47 -10.44 3.63
CA GLY A 55 4.88 -11.64 4.21
C GLY A 55 4.44 -12.65 3.14
N THR A 56 4.69 -13.95 3.38
CA THR A 56 4.26 -15.07 2.52
C THR A 56 2.76 -15.03 2.21
N SER A 57 1.94 -14.67 3.21
CA SER A 57 0.49 -14.46 3.06
C SER A 57 0.12 -13.38 2.03
N THR A 58 0.97 -12.37 1.83
CA THR A 58 0.77 -11.35 0.80
C THR A 58 1.02 -11.91 -0.59
N VAL A 59 2.07 -12.73 -0.75
CA VAL A 59 2.40 -13.42 -2.01
C VAL A 59 1.25 -14.34 -2.42
N GLU A 60 0.76 -15.17 -1.49
CA GLU A 60 -0.37 -16.07 -1.77
C GLU A 60 -1.65 -15.33 -2.17
N ARG A 61 -1.97 -14.21 -1.51
CA ARG A 61 -3.12 -13.37 -1.88
C ARG A 61 -2.99 -12.79 -3.28
N ILE A 62 -1.80 -12.36 -3.66
CA ILE A 62 -1.54 -11.83 -5.01
C ILE A 62 -1.64 -12.94 -6.05
N ARG A 63 -1.09 -14.12 -5.77
CA ARG A 63 -1.21 -15.29 -6.66
C ARG A 63 -2.66 -15.70 -6.89
N ARG A 64 -3.43 -15.77 -5.80
CA ARG A 64 -4.87 -16.05 -5.87
C ARG A 64 -5.61 -15.01 -6.70
N ARG A 65 -5.36 -13.72 -6.44
CA ARG A 65 -5.99 -12.62 -7.18
C ARG A 65 -5.64 -12.65 -8.67
N CYS A 66 -4.40 -12.97 -9.01
CA CYS A 66 -3.98 -13.12 -10.39
C CYS A 66 -4.70 -14.29 -11.07
N ALA A 67 -4.88 -15.41 -10.37
CA ALA A 67 -5.60 -16.56 -10.90
C ALA A 67 -7.12 -16.32 -11.05
N GLU A 68 -7.73 -15.54 -10.16
CA GLU A 68 -9.18 -15.27 -10.17
C GLU A 68 -9.59 -14.10 -11.10
N ALA A 69 -8.75 -13.08 -11.21
CA ALA A 69 -9.12 -11.79 -11.84
C ALA A 69 -8.10 -11.29 -12.88
N GLY A 70 -6.99 -11.99 -13.08
CA GLY A 70 -5.95 -11.61 -14.05
C GLY A 70 -4.92 -10.60 -13.52
N VAL A 71 -3.90 -10.34 -14.35
CA VAL A 71 -2.71 -9.53 -14.01
C VAL A 71 -3.08 -8.05 -13.78
N ALA A 72 -3.97 -7.50 -14.62
CA ALA A 72 -4.43 -6.12 -14.50
C ALA A 72 -5.10 -5.85 -13.14
N GLU A 73 -6.00 -6.72 -12.69
CA GLU A 73 -6.67 -6.60 -11.39
C GLU A 73 -5.74 -6.86 -10.20
N ALA A 74 -4.70 -7.69 -10.37
CA ALA A 74 -3.67 -7.88 -9.35
C ALA A 74 -2.84 -6.61 -9.12
N LEU A 75 -2.63 -5.81 -10.17
CA LEU A 75 -1.87 -4.57 -10.15
C LEU A 75 -2.66 -3.36 -9.63
N VAL A 76 -3.99 -3.37 -9.76
CA VAL A 76 -4.84 -2.26 -9.28
C VAL A 76 -4.93 -2.29 -7.75
N ASP A 77 -4.61 -1.16 -7.11
CA ASP A 77 -4.95 -0.94 -5.72
C ASP A 77 -6.43 -0.55 -5.68
N ARG A 78 -7.30 -1.46 -5.22
CA ARG A 78 -8.72 -1.12 -5.04
C ARG A 78 -8.78 0.03 -4.04
N PRO A 79 -9.41 1.17 -4.38
CA PRO A 79 -9.55 2.26 -3.44
C PRO A 79 -10.25 1.72 -2.21
N ARG A 80 -9.55 1.68 -1.07
CA ARG A 80 -10.18 1.34 0.21
C ARG A 80 -11.14 2.48 0.55
N PRO A 81 -12.47 2.24 0.62
CA PRO A 81 -13.33 3.20 1.28
C PRO A 81 -13.00 3.14 2.77
N GLY A 82 -12.38 4.20 3.28
CA GLY A 82 -12.19 4.38 4.72
C GLY A 82 -10.75 4.23 5.20
N ALA A 83 -9.99 5.32 5.12
CA ALA A 83 -9.36 5.84 6.32
C ALA A 83 -10.01 7.20 6.58
N ARG A 84 -11.08 7.21 7.37
CA ARG A 84 -11.54 8.46 7.98
C ARG A 84 -10.38 8.88 8.88
N LEU A 85 -9.63 9.91 8.48
CA LEU A 85 -8.61 10.51 9.35
C LEU A 85 -9.35 11.07 10.57
N ILE A 86 -9.43 10.30 11.65
CA ILE A 86 -9.88 10.84 12.94
C ILE A 86 -8.65 11.50 13.55
N CYS A 87 -8.31 12.69 13.06
CA CYS A 87 -7.43 13.61 13.78
C CYS A 87 -8.30 14.60 14.55
N THR A 88 -9.14 14.12 15.48
CA THR A 88 -9.69 15.02 16.50
C THR A 88 -8.62 15.24 17.56
N ARG A 89 -7.65 16.11 17.28
CA ARG A 89 -6.96 16.83 18.35
C ARG A 89 -7.79 18.08 18.58
N SER A 90 -8.59 18.05 19.63
CA SER A 90 -9.49 19.15 20.02
C SER A 90 -8.74 20.48 20.16
N PRO A 91 -9.38 21.62 19.84
CA PRO A 91 -8.87 22.91 20.27
C PRO A 91 -9.12 23.00 21.78
N THR A 92 -8.11 22.71 22.61
CA THR A 92 -8.17 23.16 24.00
C THR A 92 -7.92 24.66 24.00
N THR A 93 -8.98 25.42 23.79
CA THR A 93 -9.06 26.81 24.23
C THR A 93 -8.82 26.81 25.74
N ARG A 94 -7.58 27.09 26.16
CA ARG A 94 -7.31 27.47 27.54
C ARG A 94 -7.77 28.91 27.70
N ASN A 95 -9.09 29.10 27.79
CA ASN A 95 -9.65 30.31 28.35
C ASN A 95 -9.38 30.28 29.86
N VAL A 96 -8.22 30.81 30.24
CA VAL A 96 -7.96 31.22 31.62
C VAL A 96 -7.87 32.74 31.63
N ARG A 97 -9.04 33.35 31.87
CA ARG A 97 -9.23 34.42 32.85
C ARG A 97 -7.93 35.13 33.27
N TRP A 98 -7.54 36.17 32.53
CA TRP A 98 -6.70 37.23 33.10
C TRP A 98 -7.60 38.37 33.55
N SER A 99 -7.79 38.36 34.86
CA SER A 99 -8.22 39.40 35.77
C SER A 99 -8.35 40.81 35.19
N VAL A 100 -9.56 41.34 35.27
CA VAL A 100 -9.85 42.78 35.26
C VAL A 100 -8.97 43.44 36.34
N SER A 101 -7.93 44.15 35.93
CA SER A 101 -7.21 45.08 36.81
C SER A 101 -7.99 46.39 36.82
N MET A 102 -8.92 46.52 37.76
CA MET A 102 -9.40 47.83 38.19
C MET A 102 -8.24 48.54 38.91
N LYS A 103 -7.54 49.44 38.22
CA LYS A 103 -6.84 50.54 38.87
C LYS A 103 -7.80 51.72 38.98
N ARG A 104 -8.29 51.95 40.19
CA ARG A 104 -8.85 53.23 40.63
C ARG A 104 -7.81 54.33 40.37
N PRO A 105 -8.14 55.46 39.72
CA PRO A 105 -7.37 56.67 39.92
C PRO A 105 -7.76 57.28 41.27
N ALA A 106 -6.73 57.70 42.00
CA ALA A 106 -6.82 58.44 43.25
C ALA A 106 -6.95 59.95 42.94
N SER A 107 -7.64 60.62 43.87
CA SER A 107 -7.66 62.07 44.16
C SER A 107 -8.41 62.99 43.20
#